data_AF-A0A1V9YGA0-F1
#
_entry.id   AF-A0A1V9YGA0-F1
#
_cell.length_a   1.000
_cell.length_b   1.000
_cell.length_c   1.000
_cell.angle_alpha   90.00
_cell.angle_beta   90.00
_cell.angle_gamma   90.00
#
_symmetry.space_group_name_H-M   'P 1'
#
loop_
_entity.id
_entity.type
_entity.pdbx_description
1 polymer ?
#
loop_
_entity_poly.entity_id
_entity_poly.type
_entity_poly.pdbx_seq_one_letter_code
_entity_poly.pdbx_strand_id
1 'polypeptide(L)'
;MFDSLRPPTRSGDDSEHLLRACCPLLCSAAQWSVQRARLLPLFSKRVLPVGTDLIHAGDRAPLVVLLTGRAESSSNKSIYGPGDVLGYDSWLFDVPAPATVTTTAASTTVLLLPRSRWRHVHALATPASHLRQVRVLAAAIGADDTWAGVRPSALWLHRTTAPARDRPPCVVVVLHGAALVGSKTLEPGVITVVSAAPHFTTGSVWIELGTADVDKLLGAGAAQQYLAARGPEVSLADPGQTSVLAPPTLEDFELLDVLGYGSFGQVSLARDLRSNGLCALKIVPKSAIPNVKFAHQAVRERQVLATVQHPFVARYVASFQDDWNLYLAAEFVQGGELWHRLYDCPTTAMGLDEADVVFYAANIVLALQALHARRVVYRDLKLENLLLDTRGYLKLIDMGFALPLAPDDTRAHTVCGTPEYMAPELVAGTAYDHTVDYWALGTLLYELLMGASLFGRPDDTPARTFARITAVRSTGLPLHPDFASRASPALQSFVLALLAAEPARRLGSAADAVLAHAVFVDVDWTALLERRLDPPYVPPVTNPTDTRHFCADVSCDDDDWPSDGRRRSAVLSVLQDF
;
A
#
# COMPACT_ATOMS: atom_id res chain seq x y z
N MET A 1 -5.54 -52.21 -1.92
CA MET A 1 -4.70 -51.86 -3.08
C MET A 1 -5.03 -50.43 -3.46
N PHE A 2 -4.01 -49.57 -3.45
CA PHE A 2 -4.13 -48.14 -3.79
C PHE A 2 -4.33 -48.00 -5.29
N ASP A 3 -5.58 -47.90 -5.74
CA ASP A 3 -5.87 -47.65 -7.15
C ASP A 3 -5.95 -46.15 -7.46
N SER A 4 -5.03 -45.75 -8.33
CA SER A 4 -5.01 -44.56 -9.18
C SER A 4 -4.76 -43.18 -8.54
N LEU A 5 -3.48 -42.88 -8.34
CA LEU A 5 -2.92 -41.50 -8.32
C LEU A 5 -2.77 -40.91 -9.74
N ARG A 6 -3.73 -41.12 -10.65
CA ARG A 6 -3.82 -40.32 -11.88
C ARG A 6 -4.93 -39.28 -11.73
N PRO A 7 -4.68 -37.99 -12.04
CA PRO A 7 -5.77 -37.03 -12.15
C PRO A 7 -6.76 -37.57 -13.19
N PRO A 8 -8.06 -37.70 -12.88
CA PRO A 8 -9.04 -38.11 -13.87
C PRO A 8 -8.97 -37.12 -15.04
N THR A 9 -8.84 -37.64 -16.26
CA THR A 9 -9.06 -36.91 -17.50
C THR A 9 -10.42 -36.21 -17.38
N ARG A 10 -10.42 -34.88 -17.24
CA ARG A 10 -11.61 -34.11 -16.87
C ARG A 10 -12.53 -33.95 -18.08
N SER A 11 -13.78 -34.40 -17.94
CA SER A 11 -14.90 -33.86 -18.73
C SER A 11 -15.11 -32.38 -18.37
N GLY A 12 -15.59 -31.57 -19.31
CA GLY A 12 -15.88 -30.15 -19.08
C GLY A 12 -16.86 -29.92 -17.91
N ASP A 13 -17.84 -30.81 -17.77
CA ASP A 13 -18.98 -30.67 -16.84
C ASP A 13 -18.60 -30.63 -15.36
N ASP A 14 -17.66 -31.49 -14.90
CA ASP A 14 -17.21 -31.54 -13.50
C ASP A 14 -16.66 -30.18 -13.01
N SER A 15 -16.04 -29.44 -13.93
CA SER A 15 -15.44 -28.13 -13.68
C SER A 15 -16.47 -27.04 -13.43
N GLU A 16 -17.56 -27.10 -14.19
CA GLU A 16 -18.64 -26.13 -14.17
C GLU A 16 -19.51 -26.30 -12.93
N HIS A 17 -19.84 -27.55 -12.57
CA HIS A 17 -20.57 -27.85 -11.34
C HIS A 17 -19.79 -27.40 -10.09
N LEU A 18 -18.47 -27.65 -10.04
CA LEU A 18 -17.62 -27.16 -8.96
C LEU A 18 -17.55 -25.63 -8.90
N LEU A 19 -17.46 -24.96 -10.05
CA LEU A 19 -17.45 -23.49 -10.12
C LEU A 19 -18.73 -22.92 -9.50
N ARG A 20 -19.90 -23.38 -9.94
CA ARG A 20 -21.18 -22.89 -9.42
C ARG A 20 -21.34 -23.18 -7.93
N ALA A 21 -20.91 -24.36 -7.48
CA ALA A 21 -21.11 -24.84 -6.12
C ALA A 21 -20.16 -24.23 -5.10
N CYS A 22 -18.87 -24.18 -5.42
CA CYS A 22 -17.80 -23.97 -4.46
C CYS A 22 -17.13 -22.61 -4.62
N CYS A 23 -17.28 -21.92 -5.76
CA CYS A 23 -16.70 -20.60 -5.95
C CYS A 23 -17.23 -19.60 -4.91
N PRO A 24 -18.55 -19.37 -4.75
CA PRO A 24 -19.04 -18.39 -3.78
C PRO A 24 -18.65 -18.74 -2.33
N LEU A 25 -18.51 -20.04 -2.05
CA LEU A 25 -18.12 -20.53 -0.74
C LEU A 25 -16.70 -20.08 -0.34
N LEU A 26 -15.80 -19.91 -1.32
CA LEU A 26 -14.36 -19.76 -1.08
C LEU A 26 -13.72 -18.52 -1.70
N CYS A 27 -14.22 -18.01 -2.81
CA CYS A 27 -13.61 -16.90 -3.52
C CYS A 27 -14.54 -16.19 -4.52
N SER A 28 -14.04 -15.11 -5.12
CA SER A 28 -14.70 -14.49 -6.26
C SER A 28 -14.49 -15.32 -7.54
N ALA A 29 -15.32 -15.07 -8.56
CA ALA A 29 -15.18 -15.72 -9.86
C ALA A 29 -13.78 -15.53 -10.48
N ALA A 30 -13.18 -14.34 -10.30
CA ALA A 30 -11.85 -14.01 -10.79
C ALA A 30 -10.73 -14.84 -10.13
N GLN A 31 -10.92 -15.20 -8.86
CA GLN A 31 -9.94 -15.98 -8.07
C GLN A 31 -10.14 -17.50 -8.20
N TRP A 32 -11.21 -17.93 -8.86
CA TRP A 32 -11.59 -19.34 -8.93
C TRP A 32 -10.53 -20.20 -9.62
N SER A 33 -9.91 -19.73 -10.70
CA SER A 33 -8.89 -20.48 -11.44
C SER A 33 -7.73 -20.94 -10.54
N VAL A 34 -7.28 -20.05 -9.63
CA VAL A 34 -6.19 -20.29 -8.67
C VAL A 34 -6.65 -21.16 -7.51
N GLN A 35 -7.78 -20.82 -6.89
CA GLN A 35 -8.27 -21.54 -5.70
C GLN A 35 -8.77 -22.95 -6.03
N ARG A 36 -9.33 -23.14 -7.23
CA ARG A 36 -9.80 -24.43 -7.74
C ARG A 36 -8.72 -25.49 -7.69
N ALA A 37 -7.49 -25.17 -8.12
CA ALA A 37 -6.37 -26.12 -8.13
C ALA A 37 -6.01 -26.63 -6.73
N ARG A 38 -6.18 -25.78 -5.70
CA ARG A 38 -5.89 -26.10 -4.29
C ARG A 38 -7.05 -26.81 -3.61
N LEU A 39 -8.28 -26.55 -4.04
CA LEU A 39 -9.50 -27.12 -3.49
C LEU A 39 -9.78 -28.53 -4.02
N LEU A 40 -9.56 -28.77 -5.31
CA LEU A 40 -9.88 -30.05 -5.97
C LEU A 40 -9.28 -31.29 -5.28
N PRO A 41 -8.02 -31.28 -4.81
CA PRO A 41 -7.43 -32.41 -4.08
C PRO A 41 -8.15 -32.75 -2.76
N LEU A 42 -8.98 -31.84 -2.23
CA LEU A 42 -9.74 -32.06 -1.00
C LEU A 42 -11.05 -32.81 -1.25
N PHE A 43 -11.51 -32.87 -2.49
CA PHE A 43 -12.71 -33.60 -2.89
C PHE A 43 -12.38 -35.05 -3.25
N SER A 44 -13.31 -35.93 -2.93
CA SER A 44 -13.30 -37.32 -3.41
C SER A 44 -14.47 -37.54 -4.36
N LYS A 45 -14.17 -38.02 -5.58
CA LYS A 45 -15.21 -38.47 -6.52
C LYS A 45 -15.65 -39.87 -6.13
N ARG A 46 -16.96 -40.07 -5.96
CA ARG A 46 -17.55 -41.36 -5.60
C ARG A 46 -18.72 -41.68 -6.51
N VAL A 47 -18.87 -42.96 -6.83
CA VAL A 47 -20.05 -43.52 -7.49
C VAL A 47 -20.78 -44.36 -6.44
N LEU A 48 -22.03 -44.02 -6.18
CA LEU A 48 -22.83 -44.58 -5.09
C LEU A 48 -24.08 -45.26 -5.64
N PRO A 49 -24.47 -46.43 -5.10
CA PRO A 49 -25.70 -47.11 -5.48
C PRO A 49 -26.92 -46.36 -4.92
N VAL A 50 -28.11 -46.76 -5.40
CA VAL A 50 -29.40 -46.32 -4.84
C VAL A 50 -29.49 -46.65 -3.34
N GLY A 51 -30.17 -45.80 -2.57
CA GLY A 51 -30.39 -46.00 -1.14
C GLY A 51 -29.19 -45.63 -0.26
N THR A 52 -28.19 -44.94 -0.81
CA THR A 52 -27.04 -44.45 -0.04
C THR A 52 -27.37 -43.09 0.57
N ASP A 53 -27.23 -42.96 1.89
CA ASP A 53 -27.35 -41.67 2.57
C ASP A 53 -26.12 -40.81 2.29
N LEU A 54 -26.35 -39.64 1.70
CA LEU A 54 -25.33 -38.63 1.43
C LEU A 54 -25.13 -37.70 2.63
N ILE A 55 -26.22 -37.44 3.36
CA ILE A 55 -26.29 -36.59 4.56
C ILE A 55 -27.24 -37.25 5.53
N HIS A 56 -26.89 -37.27 6.82
CA HIS A 56 -27.76 -37.70 7.90
C HIS A 56 -28.31 -36.49 8.67
N ALA A 57 -29.60 -36.51 8.99
CA ALA A 57 -30.21 -35.50 9.86
C ALA A 57 -29.52 -35.50 11.25
N GLY A 58 -29.23 -34.31 11.77
CA GLY A 58 -28.56 -34.16 13.07
C GLY A 58 -27.03 -34.13 13.00
N ASP A 59 -26.42 -34.59 11.90
CA ASP A 59 -24.97 -34.53 11.72
C ASP A 59 -24.52 -33.22 11.06
N ARG A 60 -23.27 -32.83 11.33
CA ARG A 60 -22.59 -31.78 10.56
C ARG A 60 -22.22 -32.35 9.19
N ALA A 61 -23.01 -32.02 8.17
CA ALA A 61 -22.96 -32.66 6.87
C ALA A 61 -21.62 -32.43 6.15
N PRO A 62 -21.20 -33.35 5.27
CA PRO A 62 -20.24 -33.06 4.22
C PRO A 62 -20.82 -32.09 3.18
N LEU A 63 -19.95 -31.42 2.42
CA LEU A 63 -20.37 -30.69 1.22
C LEU A 63 -20.37 -31.67 0.04
N VAL A 64 -21.52 -31.84 -0.60
CA VAL A 64 -21.70 -32.82 -1.68
C VAL A 64 -22.19 -32.11 -2.94
N VAL A 65 -21.48 -32.29 -4.04
CA VAL A 65 -21.89 -31.80 -5.37
C VAL A 65 -22.34 -33.00 -6.20
N LEU A 66 -23.59 -33.00 -6.63
CA LEU A 66 -24.14 -34.03 -7.50
C LEU A 66 -23.64 -33.82 -8.94
N LEU A 67 -22.95 -34.82 -9.52
CA LEU A 67 -22.52 -34.78 -10.92
C LEU A 67 -23.50 -35.52 -11.83
N THR A 68 -24.01 -36.67 -11.38
CA THR A 68 -25.03 -37.45 -12.09
C THR A 68 -25.94 -38.17 -11.09
N GLY A 69 -27.13 -38.57 -11.54
CA GLY A 69 -28.12 -39.26 -10.68
C GLY A 69 -29.08 -38.30 -10.00
N ARG A 70 -29.76 -38.79 -8.94
CA ARG A 70 -30.75 -38.03 -8.16
C ARG A 70 -30.70 -38.40 -6.69
N ALA A 71 -31.08 -37.45 -5.84
CA ALA A 71 -31.24 -37.65 -4.41
C ALA A 71 -32.52 -36.98 -3.90
N GLU A 72 -33.03 -37.40 -2.74
CA GLU A 72 -34.27 -36.86 -2.15
C GLU A 72 -34.08 -36.56 -0.66
N SER A 73 -34.66 -35.45 -0.19
CA SER A 73 -34.70 -35.11 1.24
C SER A 73 -35.85 -35.80 1.96
N SER A 74 -35.57 -36.37 3.14
CA SER A 74 -36.58 -36.98 3.99
C SER A 74 -37.57 -35.99 4.62
N SER A 75 -37.24 -34.70 4.69
CA SER A 75 -38.04 -33.69 5.42
C SER A 75 -39.18 -33.09 4.60
N ASN A 76 -38.88 -32.71 3.35
CA ASN A 76 -39.78 -31.93 2.50
C ASN A 76 -39.97 -32.56 1.12
N LYS A 77 -39.43 -33.77 0.90
CA LYS A 77 -39.44 -34.48 -0.39
C LYS A 77 -38.85 -33.67 -1.55
N SER A 78 -37.94 -32.74 -1.27
CA SER A 78 -37.21 -32.03 -2.31
C SER A 78 -36.32 -33.00 -3.06
N ILE A 79 -36.39 -32.95 -4.39
CA ILE A 79 -35.59 -33.78 -5.29
C ILE A 79 -34.41 -32.95 -5.79
N TYR A 80 -33.22 -33.53 -5.69
CA TYR A 80 -31.97 -32.95 -6.13
C TYR A 80 -31.42 -33.71 -7.35
N GLY A 81 -30.79 -32.97 -8.26
CA GLY A 81 -30.20 -33.48 -9.50
C GLY A 81 -28.78 -32.96 -9.75
N PRO A 82 -28.24 -33.21 -10.97
CA PRO A 82 -26.91 -32.76 -11.35
C PRO A 82 -26.71 -31.24 -11.20
N GLY A 83 -25.66 -30.86 -10.50
CA GLY A 83 -25.31 -29.47 -10.17
C GLY A 83 -25.81 -28.95 -8.84
N ASP A 84 -26.69 -29.68 -8.17
CA ASP A 84 -27.13 -29.32 -6.83
C ASP A 84 -26.03 -29.56 -5.80
N VAL A 85 -26.01 -28.67 -4.81
CA VAL A 85 -25.06 -28.71 -3.68
C VAL A 85 -25.81 -29.05 -2.41
N LEU A 86 -25.51 -30.21 -1.85
CA LEU A 86 -26.11 -30.67 -0.62
C LEU A 86 -25.20 -30.33 0.56
N GLY A 87 -25.82 -30.05 1.71
CA GLY A 87 -25.12 -29.76 2.95
C GLY A 87 -24.52 -28.36 2.99
N TYR A 88 -24.83 -27.48 2.03
CA TYR A 88 -24.26 -26.13 1.94
C TYR A 88 -24.45 -25.31 3.22
N ASP A 89 -25.66 -25.25 3.78
CA ASP A 89 -25.95 -24.48 5.00
C ASP A 89 -25.31 -25.10 6.24
N SER A 90 -25.39 -26.43 6.37
CA SER A 90 -24.73 -27.18 7.44
C SER A 90 -23.22 -26.95 7.40
N TRP A 91 -22.66 -26.90 6.18
CA TRP A 91 -21.27 -26.59 5.94
C TRP A 91 -21.01 -25.16 6.37
N LEU A 92 -21.63 -24.17 5.72
CA LEU A 92 -21.39 -22.74 5.86
C LEU A 92 -21.56 -22.21 7.30
N PHE A 93 -22.66 -22.57 7.97
CA PHE A 93 -22.97 -22.06 9.32
C PHE A 93 -22.46 -22.94 10.45
N ASP A 94 -21.81 -24.07 10.12
CA ASP A 94 -21.42 -25.08 11.09
C ASP A 94 -22.62 -25.44 12.00
N VAL A 95 -23.66 -25.99 11.39
CA VAL A 95 -24.88 -26.46 12.08
C VAL A 95 -25.26 -27.88 11.65
N PRO A 96 -25.99 -28.64 12.49
CA PRO A 96 -26.56 -29.92 12.09
C PRO A 96 -27.43 -29.81 10.84
N ALA A 97 -27.37 -30.81 9.96
CA ALA A 97 -28.26 -30.89 8.82
C ALA A 97 -29.72 -31.12 9.28
N PRO A 98 -30.69 -30.41 8.69
CA PRO A 98 -32.08 -30.50 9.10
C PRO A 98 -32.77 -31.79 8.64
N ALA A 99 -32.18 -32.50 7.66
CA ALA A 99 -32.79 -33.66 7.02
C ALA A 99 -31.76 -34.64 6.50
N THR A 100 -32.16 -35.90 6.38
CA THR A 100 -31.38 -36.93 5.68
C THR A 100 -31.61 -36.77 4.19
N VAL A 101 -30.56 -36.95 3.39
CA VAL A 101 -30.64 -36.92 1.92
C VAL A 101 -30.08 -38.22 1.36
N THR A 102 -30.90 -38.96 0.61
CA THR A 102 -30.59 -40.32 0.16
C THR A 102 -30.64 -40.40 -1.37
N THR A 103 -29.73 -41.18 -1.98
CA THR A 103 -29.71 -41.40 -3.44
C THR A 103 -30.93 -42.19 -3.90
N THR A 104 -31.56 -41.77 -5.00
CA THR A 104 -32.76 -42.41 -5.57
C THR A 104 -32.52 -43.04 -6.94
N ALA A 105 -31.40 -42.71 -7.61
CA ALA A 105 -31.02 -43.31 -8.88
C ALA A 105 -30.12 -44.55 -8.71
N ALA A 106 -30.20 -45.49 -9.67
CA ALA A 106 -29.43 -46.75 -9.67
C ALA A 106 -27.90 -46.54 -9.55
N SER A 107 -27.39 -45.44 -10.10
CA SER A 107 -26.00 -45.00 -9.98
C SER A 107 -25.97 -43.48 -9.86
N THR A 108 -25.37 -42.97 -8.79
CA THR A 108 -25.24 -41.53 -8.51
C THR A 108 -23.77 -41.18 -8.35
N THR A 109 -23.26 -40.25 -9.15
CA THR A 109 -21.87 -39.78 -9.04
C THR A 109 -21.83 -38.46 -8.30
N VAL A 110 -20.99 -38.36 -7.28
CA VAL A 110 -20.85 -37.17 -6.44
C VAL A 110 -19.39 -36.77 -6.27
N LEU A 111 -19.15 -35.47 -6.06
CA LEU A 111 -17.93 -34.97 -5.44
C LEU A 111 -18.23 -34.67 -3.97
N LEU A 112 -17.49 -35.33 -3.08
CA LEU A 112 -17.67 -35.22 -1.64
C LEU A 112 -16.46 -34.54 -1.01
N LEU A 113 -16.69 -33.42 -0.34
CA LEU A 113 -15.73 -32.75 0.54
C LEU A 113 -16.06 -33.07 1.99
N PRO A 114 -15.27 -33.94 2.66
CA PRO A 114 -15.60 -34.44 3.98
C PRO A 114 -15.34 -33.38 5.06
N ARG A 115 -16.16 -33.38 6.12
CA ARG A 115 -16.09 -32.40 7.22
C ARG A 115 -14.71 -32.30 7.88
N SER A 116 -13.92 -33.37 7.87
CA SER A 116 -12.53 -33.37 8.34
C SER A 116 -11.62 -32.37 7.62
N ARG A 117 -11.95 -31.95 6.39
CA ARG A 117 -11.21 -30.94 5.61
C ARG A 117 -11.64 -29.50 5.91
N TRP A 118 -12.63 -29.28 6.77
CA TRP A 118 -13.19 -27.97 7.10
C TRP A 118 -12.13 -26.90 7.38
N ARG A 119 -11.15 -27.19 8.24
CA ARG A 119 -10.06 -26.24 8.56
C ARG A 119 -9.21 -25.87 7.35
N HIS A 120 -8.89 -26.83 6.48
CA HIS A 120 -8.11 -26.60 5.27
C HIS A 120 -8.88 -25.74 4.27
N VAL A 121 -10.18 -26.02 4.10
CA VAL A 121 -11.08 -25.29 3.21
C VAL A 121 -11.23 -23.85 3.71
N HIS A 122 -11.39 -23.65 5.03
CA HIS A 122 -11.41 -22.32 5.62
C HIS A 122 -10.11 -21.54 5.44
N ALA A 123 -8.96 -22.19 5.45
CA ALA A 123 -7.67 -21.53 5.22
C ALA A 123 -7.52 -21.04 3.77
N LEU A 124 -8.29 -21.60 2.82
CA LEU A 124 -8.34 -21.16 1.42
C LEU A 124 -9.39 -20.07 1.18
N ALA A 125 -10.24 -19.77 2.17
CA ALA A 125 -11.34 -18.84 2.02
C ALA A 125 -10.84 -17.40 1.96
N THR A 126 -11.07 -16.73 0.84
CA THR A 126 -10.71 -15.32 0.64
C THR A 126 -11.65 -14.38 1.40
N PRO A 127 -11.28 -13.10 1.57
CA PRO A 127 -12.13 -12.12 2.25
C PRO A 127 -13.54 -11.97 1.68
N ALA A 128 -13.70 -12.09 0.36
CA ALA A 128 -14.98 -11.96 -0.34
C ALA A 128 -15.86 -13.24 -0.30
N SER A 129 -15.35 -14.32 0.31
CA SER A 129 -16.05 -15.61 0.34
C SER A 129 -17.18 -15.68 1.35
N HIS A 130 -18.17 -16.54 1.09
CA HIS A 130 -19.24 -16.78 2.06
C HIS A 130 -18.69 -17.33 3.38
N LEU A 131 -17.68 -18.21 3.37
CA LEU A 131 -17.08 -18.74 4.59
C LEU A 131 -16.43 -17.65 5.46
N ARG A 132 -15.83 -16.63 4.86
CA ARG A 132 -15.28 -15.50 5.63
C ARG A 132 -16.41 -14.59 6.13
N GLN A 133 -17.37 -14.26 5.26
CA GLN A 133 -18.51 -13.41 5.60
C GLN A 133 -19.36 -14.00 6.75
N VAL A 134 -19.59 -15.32 6.78
CA VAL A 134 -20.33 -15.96 7.87
C VAL A 134 -19.55 -15.94 9.19
N ARG A 135 -18.22 -16.02 9.15
CA ARG A 135 -17.41 -15.83 10.37
C ARG A 135 -17.50 -14.40 10.90
N VAL A 136 -17.49 -13.42 10.00
CA VAL A 136 -17.71 -12.01 10.36
C VAL A 136 -19.09 -11.83 10.99
N LEU A 137 -20.14 -12.41 10.38
CA LEU A 137 -21.51 -12.38 10.92
C LEU A 137 -21.63 -13.07 12.28
N ALA A 138 -21.07 -14.27 12.44
CA ALA A 138 -21.13 -15.01 13.70
C ALA A 138 -20.40 -14.28 14.82
N ALA A 139 -19.27 -13.64 14.52
CA ALA A 139 -18.57 -12.78 15.47
C ALA A 139 -19.41 -11.56 15.85
N ALA A 140 -20.08 -10.92 14.87
CA ALA A 140 -20.95 -9.77 15.11
C ALA A 140 -22.11 -10.12 16.05
N ILE A 141 -22.76 -11.27 15.81
CA ILE A 141 -23.84 -11.78 16.67
C ILE A 141 -23.33 -12.10 18.07
N GLY A 142 -22.16 -12.75 18.18
CA GLY A 142 -21.58 -13.11 19.47
C GLY A 142 -21.07 -11.92 20.29
N ALA A 143 -20.84 -10.77 19.65
CA ALA A 143 -20.41 -9.53 20.32
C ALA A 143 -21.58 -8.69 20.85
N ASP A 144 -22.82 -9.03 20.50
CA ASP A 144 -24.02 -8.30 20.93
C ASP A 144 -25.03 -9.26 21.56
N ASP A 145 -25.13 -9.24 22.89
CA ASP A 145 -26.00 -10.13 23.68
C ASP A 145 -27.47 -10.10 23.21
N THR A 146 -27.93 -8.97 22.65
CA THR A 146 -29.29 -8.84 22.11
C THR A 146 -29.52 -9.80 20.95
N TRP A 147 -28.50 -10.03 20.13
CA TRP A 147 -28.57 -10.88 18.94
C TRP A 147 -28.14 -12.31 19.21
N ALA A 148 -27.61 -12.65 20.39
CA ALA A 148 -27.08 -13.98 20.71
C ALA A 148 -28.09 -15.13 20.49
N GLY A 149 -29.40 -14.86 20.58
CA GLY A 149 -30.47 -15.83 20.29
C GLY A 149 -30.83 -15.97 18.80
N VAL A 150 -30.35 -15.06 17.94
CA VAL A 150 -30.64 -15.04 16.50
C VAL A 150 -29.66 -15.94 15.75
N ARG A 151 -30.20 -16.86 14.94
CA ARG A 151 -29.36 -17.75 14.13
C ARG A 151 -28.67 -16.97 13.00
N PRO A 152 -27.37 -17.17 12.75
CA PRO A 152 -26.68 -16.53 11.63
C PRO A 152 -27.38 -16.75 10.27
N SER A 153 -27.97 -17.93 10.07
CA SER A 153 -28.73 -18.24 8.85
C SER A 153 -29.99 -17.39 8.66
N ALA A 154 -30.60 -16.90 9.74
CA ALA A 154 -31.76 -16.01 9.65
C ALA A 154 -31.35 -14.61 9.17
N LEU A 155 -30.24 -14.09 9.71
CA LEU A 155 -29.63 -12.82 9.28
C LEU A 155 -29.09 -12.89 7.85
N TRP A 156 -28.53 -14.03 7.46
CA TRP A 156 -27.97 -14.25 6.13
C TRP A 156 -29.00 -14.08 4.98
N LEU A 157 -30.29 -14.28 5.25
CA LEU A 157 -31.36 -14.04 4.26
C LEU A 157 -31.49 -12.58 3.83
N HIS A 158 -30.97 -11.66 4.64
CA HIS A 158 -30.97 -10.22 4.39
C HIS A 158 -29.65 -9.73 3.77
N ARG A 159 -28.75 -10.65 3.40
CA ARG A 159 -27.49 -10.35 2.73
C ARG A 159 -27.73 -9.81 1.32
N THR A 160 -27.06 -8.72 0.98
CA THR A 160 -27.21 -8.05 -0.32
C THR A 160 -25.90 -7.39 -0.78
N THR A 161 -25.88 -7.07 -2.07
CA THR A 161 -24.84 -6.30 -2.77
C THR A 161 -25.46 -5.23 -3.68
N ALA A 162 -26.79 -5.07 -3.62
CA ALA A 162 -27.54 -4.13 -4.44
C ALA A 162 -27.44 -2.72 -3.86
N PRO A 163 -27.51 -1.65 -4.67
CA PRO A 163 -27.47 -0.28 -4.16
C PRO A 163 -28.55 -0.05 -3.08
N ALA A 164 -28.20 0.77 -2.08
CA ALA A 164 -29.06 1.06 -0.94
C ALA A 164 -30.43 1.59 -1.40
N ARG A 165 -31.50 1.12 -0.74
CA ARG A 165 -32.87 1.54 -1.04
C ARG A 165 -33.06 3.03 -0.67
N ASP A 166 -34.01 3.72 -1.32
CA ASP A 166 -34.43 5.11 -1.02
C ASP A 166 -34.97 5.33 0.41
N ARG A 167 -34.88 4.33 1.29
CA ARG A 167 -35.25 4.43 2.71
C ARG A 167 -34.10 3.93 3.57
N PRO A 168 -33.75 4.65 4.65
CA PRO A 168 -32.65 4.25 5.53
C PRO A 168 -33.00 2.92 6.22
N PRO A 169 -32.08 1.93 6.20
CA PRO A 169 -32.20 0.75 7.04
C PRO A 169 -32.05 1.14 8.51
N CYS A 170 -32.57 0.32 9.42
CA CYS A 170 -32.47 0.57 10.86
C CYS A 170 -31.26 -0.13 11.48
N VAL A 171 -30.87 -1.28 10.92
CA VAL A 171 -29.68 -2.03 11.35
C VAL A 171 -28.90 -2.48 10.12
N VAL A 172 -27.59 -2.30 10.18
CA VAL A 172 -26.64 -2.67 9.12
C VAL A 172 -25.49 -3.48 9.71
N VAL A 173 -25.10 -4.54 9.01
CA VAL A 173 -23.90 -5.33 9.31
C VAL A 173 -23.06 -5.44 8.05
N VAL A 174 -21.89 -4.81 8.02
CA VAL A 174 -20.95 -4.98 6.91
C VAL A 174 -20.26 -6.34 7.04
N LEU A 175 -20.34 -7.17 6.01
CA LEU A 175 -19.76 -8.52 5.98
C LEU A 175 -18.44 -8.56 5.20
N HIS A 176 -18.30 -7.71 4.19
CA HIS A 176 -17.11 -7.53 3.36
C HIS A 176 -17.12 -6.14 2.71
N GLY A 177 -15.95 -5.55 2.49
CA GLY A 177 -15.83 -4.18 1.99
C GLY A 177 -16.01 -3.14 3.09
N ALA A 178 -16.45 -1.95 2.72
CA ALA A 178 -16.58 -0.82 3.63
C ALA A 178 -17.89 -0.06 3.36
N ALA A 179 -18.44 0.54 4.41
CA ALA A 179 -19.60 1.41 4.29
C ALA A 179 -19.39 2.68 5.11
N LEU A 180 -19.91 3.80 4.62
CA LEU A 180 -19.83 5.10 5.27
C LEU A 180 -21.23 5.61 5.59
N VAL A 181 -21.46 6.03 6.82
CA VAL A 181 -22.64 6.81 7.20
C VAL A 181 -22.13 8.19 7.62
N GLY A 182 -22.41 9.24 6.84
CA GLY A 182 -21.76 10.53 7.05
C GLY A 182 -20.24 10.41 6.94
N SER A 183 -19.52 10.72 8.03
CA SER A 183 -18.05 10.60 8.13
C SER A 183 -17.58 9.36 8.90
N LYS A 184 -18.49 8.52 9.43
CA LYS A 184 -18.15 7.31 10.21
C LYS A 184 -18.13 6.09 9.30
N THR A 185 -17.02 5.36 9.34
CA THR A 185 -16.89 4.04 8.72
C THR A 185 -17.63 3.01 9.55
N LEU A 186 -18.46 2.19 8.91
CA LEU A 186 -19.04 1.00 9.50
C LEU A 186 -18.03 -0.13 9.44
N GLU A 187 -17.52 -0.52 10.59
CA GLU A 187 -16.56 -1.62 10.71
C GLU A 187 -17.20 -2.96 10.34
N PRO A 188 -16.52 -3.80 9.52
CA PRO A 188 -17.00 -5.15 9.23
C PRO A 188 -17.15 -5.98 10.50
N GLY A 189 -18.30 -6.66 10.62
CA GLY A 189 -18.59 -7.50 11.79
C GLY A 189 -19.10 -6.75 13.01
N VAL A 190 -19.53 -5.49 12.85
CA VAL A 190 -20.23 -4.74 13.89
C VAL A 190 -21.68 -4.54 13.48
N ILE A 191 -22.61 -4.86 14.39
CA ILE A 191 -24.04 -4.60 14.21
C ILE A 191 -24.29 -3.12 14.55
N THR A 192 -24.58 -2.31 13.53
CA THR A 192 -24.71 -0.85 13.68
C THR A 192 -26.14 -0.40 13.43
N VAL A 193 -26.67 0.46 14.30
CA VAL A 193 -27.95 1.15 14.12
C VAL A 193 -27.69 2.46 13.37
N VAL A 194 -28.36 2.65 12.23
CA VAL A 194 -28.14 3.82 11.35
C VAL A 194 -29.44 4.60 11.16
N SER A 195 -29.35 5.93 11.09
CA SER A 195 -30.49 6.83 10.81
C SER A 195 -30.49 7.38 9.38
N ALA A 196 -29.40 7.17 8.64
CA ALA A 196 -29.21 7.57 7.26
C ALA A 196 -28.75 6.37 6.42
N ALA A 197 -29.04 6.40 5.12
CA ALA A 197 -28.60 5.36 4.21
C ALA A 197 -27.05 5.34 4.12
N PRO A 198 -26.40 4.20 4.42
CA PRO A 198 -24.96 4.09 4.25
C PRO A 198 -24.56 4.10 2.78
N HIS A 199 -23.41 4.69 2.49
CA HIS A 199 -22.74 4.62 1.20
C HIS A 199 -21.75 3.46 1.23
N PHE A 200 -22.08 2.38 0.52
CA PHE A 200 -21.24 1.20 0.43
C PHE A 200 -20.24 1.34 -0.72
N THR A 201 -18.99 0.93 -0.50
CA THR A 201 -17.99 0.90 -1.57
C THR A 201 -18.30 -0.21 -2.57
N THR A 202 -17.84 -0.05 -3.81
CA THR A 202 -18.03 -1.05 -4.88
C THR A 202 -17.51 -2.42 -4.44
N GLY A 203 -18.34 -3.46 -4.57
CA GLY A 203 -17.99 -4.83 -4.18
C GLY A 203 -18.24 -5.16 -2.70
N SER A 204 -18.72 -4.20 -1.91
CA SER A 204 -19.16 -4.47 -0.53
C SER A 204 -20.31 -5.46 -0.47
N VAL A 205 -20.37 -6.19 0.64
CA VAL A 205 -21.44 -7.12 0.97
C VAL A 205 -21.89 -6.83 2.38
N TRP A 206 -23.19 -6.67 2.58
CA TRP A 206 -23.74 -6.33 3.88
C TRP A 206 -25.09 -6.98 4.11
N ILE A 207 -25.56 -6.90 5.34
CA ILE A 207 -26.93 -7.17 5.75
C ILE A 207 -27.57 -5.83 6.10
N GLU A 208 -28.77 -5.60 5.57
CA GLU A 208 -29.57 -4.42 5.88
C GLU A 208 -30.98 -4.85 6.32
N LEU A 209 -31.40 -4.33 7.47
CA LEU A 209 -32.66 -4.68 8.12
C LEU A 209 -33.49 -3.42 8.34
N GLY A 210 -34.75 -3.46 7.92
CA GLY A 210 -35.75 -2.47 8.32
C GLY A 210 -36.27 -2.75 9.73
N THR A 211 -37.01 -1.81 10.31
CA THR A 211 -37.66 -1.99 11.62
C THR A 211 -38.47 -3.28 11.71
N ALA A 212 -39.27 -3.60 10.68
CA ALA A 212 -40.08 -4.81 10.64
C ALA A 212 -39.25 -6.11 10.65
N ASP A 213 -38.05 -6.10 10.04
CA ASP A 213 -37.15 -7.25 10.05
C ASP A 213 -36.55 -7.45 11.44
N VAL A 214 -36.14 -6.35 12.09
CA VAL A 214 -35.63 -6.37 13.47
C VAL A 214 -36.70 -6.85 14.45
N ASP A 215 -37.95 -6.38 14.31
CA ASP A 215 -39.09 -6.82 15.12
C ASP A 215 -39.34 -8.33 14.98
N LYS A 216 -39.20 -8.87 13.76
CA LYS A 216 -39.37 -10.30 13.51
C LYS A 216 -38.24 -11.15 14.09
N LEU A 217 -37.01 -10.63 14.10
CA LEU A 217 -35.82 -11.35 14.56
C LEU A 217 -35.66 -11.31 16.09
N LEU A 218 -35.92 -10.16 16.72
CA LEU A 218 -35.73 -9.93 18.16
C LEU A 218 -37.04 -9.99 18.97
N GLY A 219 -38.19 -9.82 18.32
CA GLY A 219 -39.47 -9.58 18.98
C GLY A 219 -39.71 -8.10 19.26
N ALA A 220 -40.95 -7.62 19.07
CA ALA A 220 -41.30 -6.20 19.08
C ALA A 220 -40.82 -5.42 20.34
N GLY A 221 -40.92 -6.02 21.52
CA GLY A 221 -40.48 -5.37 22.76
C GLY A 221 -38.96 -5.19 22.87
N ALA A 222 -38.19 -6.23 22.49
CA ALA A 222 -36.72 -6.18 22.52
C ALA A 222 -36.16 -5.30 21.40
N ALA A 223 -36.77 -5.34 20.21
CA ALA A 223 -36.42 -4.49 19.07
C ALA A 223 -36.58 -3.00 19.41
N GLN A 224 -37.70 -2.61 20.02
CA GLN A 224 -37.93 -1.22 20.43
C GLN A 224 -36.91 -0.74 21.47
N GLN A 225 -36.59 -1.58 22.46
CA GLN A 225 -35.56 -1.27 23.46
C GLN A 225 -34.17 -1.17 22.84
N TYR A 226 -33.82 -2.08 21.93
CA TYR A 226 -32.52 -2.11 21.26
C TYR A 226 -32.26 -0.85 20.42
N LEU A 227 -33.24 -0.49 19.58
CA LEU A 227 -33.16 0.70 18.72
C LEU A 227 -33.14 2.00 19.54
N ALA A 228 -33.83 2.04 20.69
CA ALA A 228 -33.83 3.20 21.58
C ALA A 228 -32.52 3.33 22.40
N ALA A 229 -31.95 2.22 22.88
CA ALA A 229 -30.73 2.21 23.68
C ALA A 229 -29.47 2.54 22.86
N ARG A 230 -29.43 2.12 21.60
CA ARG A 230 -28.35 2.41 20.64
C ARG A 230 -28.72 3.53 19.67
N GLY A 231 -29.38 4.59 20.16
CA GLY A 231 -29.75 5.76 19.35
C GLY A 231 -28.63 6.17 18.36
N PRO A 232 -28.98 6.72 17.19
CA PRO A 232 -28.13 6.70 15.99
C PRO A 232 -26.69 7.07 16.30
N GLU A 233 -25.80 6.10 16.16
CA GLU A 233 -24.42 6.13 16.67
C GLU A 233 -23.48 7.05 15.83
N VAL A 234 -24.07 7.92 15.01
CA VAL A 234 -23.39 8.79 14.05
C VAL A 234 -24.10 10.15 14.01
N SER A 235 -23.61 11.10 14.79
CA SER A 235 -23.75 12.53 14.55
C SER A 235 -22.34 13.11 14.42
N LEU A 236 -22.18 14.07 13.51
CA LEU A 236 -20.90 14.62 13.05
C LEU A 236 -20.07 15.23 14.22
N ALA A 237 -18.94 14.62 14.62
CA ALA A 237 -17.67 15.30 15.02
C ALA A 237 -16.58 14.39 15.67
N ASP A 238 -15.34 14.59 15.16
CA ASP A 238 -13.95 14.51 15.68
C ASP A 238 -13.23 13.20 16.15
N PRO A 239 -11.96 12.94 15.69
CA PRO A 239 -11.22 11.70 15.92
C PRO A 239 -10.06 11.80 16.94
N GLY A 240 -9.78 10.70 17.67
CA GLY A 240 -8.46 10.51 18.29
C GLY A 240 -8.38 9.40 19.34
N GLN A 241 -7.91 8.20 18.96
CA GLN A 241 -6.95 7.36 19.70
C GLN A 241 -6.70 6.02 18.96
N THR A 242 -5.44 5.76 18.62
CA THR A 242 -4.94 4.59 17.87
C THR A 242 -4.48 3.47 18.81
N SER A 243 -5.06 2.27 18.70
CA SER A 243 -4.56 1.04 19.35
C SER A 243 -3.63 0.26 18.41
N VAL A 244 -2.59 -0.38 18.97
CA VAL A 244 -1.50 -1.08 18.26
C VAL A 244 -2.03 -2.22 17.37
N LEU A 245 -1.94 -2.03 16.05
CA LEU A 245 -2.29 -3.01 15.01
C LEU A 245 -1.13 -4.01 14.78
N ALA A 246 -1.45 -5.22 14.33
CA ALA A 246 -0.47 -6.20 13.84
C ALA A 246 0.38 -5.60 12.68
N PRO A 247 1.58 -6.14 12.37
CA PRO A 247 2.37 -5.64 11.24
C PRO A 247 1.58 -5.68 9.92
N PRO A 248 1.73 -4.67 9.04
CA PRO A 248 1.10 -4.66 7.73
C PRO A 248 1.56 -5.84 6.84
N THR A 249 0.68 -6.30 5.97
CA THR A 249 0.95 -7.27 4.91
C THR A 249 0.52 -6.69 3.57
N LEU A 250 0.94 -7.27 2.44
CA LEU A 250 0.55 -6.75 1.12
C LEU A 250 -0.98 -6.76 0.94
N GLU A 251 -1.68 -7.69 1.58
CA GLU A 251 -3.15 -7.78 1.54
C GLU A 251 -3.85 -6.59 2.20
N ASP A 252 -3.14 -5.84 3.05
CA ASP A 252 -3.62 -4.60 3.65
C ASP A 252 -3.45 -3.39 2.72
N PHE A 253 -2.91 -3.56 1.51
CA PHE A 253 -2.71 -2.49 0.52
C PHE A 253 -3.38 -2.83 -0.80
N GLU A 254 -4.25 -1.94 -1.28
CA GLU A 254 -4.79 -1.99 -2.64
C GLU A 254 -3.87 -1.18 -3.56
N LEU A 255 -3.20 -1.84 -4.52
CA LEU A 255 -2.38 -1.17 -5.52
C LEU A 255 -3.28 -0.50 -6.56
N LEU A 256 -3.14 0.81 -6.73
CA LEU A 256 -3.99 1.63 -7.60
C LEU A 256 -3.31 1.94 -8.94
N ASP A 257 -2.03 2.31 -8.91
CA ASP A 257 -1.28 2.70 -10.11
C ASP A 257 0.24 2.58 -9.91
N VAL A 258 1.02 2.64 -10.98
CA VAL A 258 2.49 2.65 -10.96
C VAL A 258 2.99 4.08 -11.03
N LEU A 259 3.74 4.52 -10.03
CA LEU A 259 4.32 5.87 -9.97
C LEU A 259 5.69 5.94 -10.64
N GLY A 260 6.40 4.81 -10.74
CA GLY A 260 7.67 4.73 -11.42
C GLY A 260 8.46 3.50 -11.05
N TYR A 261 9.62 3.35 -11.70
CA TYR A 261 10.57 2.27 -11.48
C TYR A 261 11.87 2.85 -10.92
N GLY A 262 12.26 2.39 -9.74
CA GLY A 262 13.55 2.71 -9.12
C GLY A 262 14.62 1.68 -9.49
N SER A 263 15.84 1.91 -9.03
CA SER A 263 17.02 1.07 -9.38
C SER A 263 16.90 -0.41 -8.99
N PHE A 264 16.00 -0.77 -8.08
CA PHE A 264 15.84 -2.14 -7.56
C PHE A 264 14.39 -2.62 -7.53
N GLY A 265 13.43 -1.85 -8.05
CA GLY A 265 12.03 -2.23 -7.90
C GLY A 265 11.04 -1.15 -8.32
N GLN A 266 9.76 -1.43 -8.11
CA GLN A 266 8.66 -0.59 -8.56
C GLN A 266 8.10 0.24 -7.40
N VAL A 267 7.72 1.48 -7.67
CA VAL A 267 6.96 2.32 -6.74
C VAL A 267 5.53 2.39 -7.25
N SER A 268 4.57 1.98 -6.42
CA SER A 268 3.15 1.98 -6.76
C SER A 268 2.37 2.90 -5.83
N LEU A 269 1.40 3.63 -6.38
CA LEU A 269 0.35 4.24 -5.58
C LEU A 269 -0.48 3.12 -4.97
N ALA A 270 -0.63 3.13 -3.66
CA ALA A 270 -1.44 2.16 -2.95
C ALA A 270 -2.36 2.84 -1.94
N ARG A 271 -3.49 2.21 -1.65
CA ARG A 271 -4.38 2.55 -0.55
C ARG A 271 -4.13 1.57 0.60
N ASP A 272 -3.65 2.08 1.72
CA ASP A 272 -3.62 1.33 2.97
C ASP A 272 -5.07 1.11 3.42
N LEU A 273 -5.54 -0.13 3.38
CA LEU A 273 -6.91 -0.52 3.70
C LEU A 273 -7.23 -0.39 5.19
N ARG A 274 -6.21 -0.28 6.06
CA ARG A 274 -6.39 -0.11 7.51
C ARG A 274 -6.67 1.34 7.88
N SER A 275 -5.96 2.28 7.25
CA SER A 275 -6.14 3.72 7.47
C SER A 275 -7.05 4.38 6.43
N ASN A 276 -7.35 3.68 5.33
CA ASN A 276 -7.92 4.23 4.09
C ASN A 276 -7.08 5.38 3.48
N GLY A 277 -5.83 5.51 3.90
CA GLY A 277 -4.89 6.52 3.43
C GLY A 277 -4.16 6.09 2.16
N LEU A 278 -3.81 7.05 1.32
CA LEU A 278 -2.95 6.80 0.16
C LEU A 278 -1.48 6.85 0.56
N CYS A 279 -0.68 5.97 -0.02
CA CYS A 279 0.76 5.90 0.17
C CYS A 279 1.46 5.54 -1.13
N ALA A 280 2.73 5.94 -1.26
CA ALA A 280 3.64 5.40 -2.24
C ALA A 280 4.26 4.13 -1.65
N LEU A 281 3.99 2.98 -2.25
CA LEU A 281 4.51 1.68 -1.84
C LEU A 281 5.66 1.27 -2.76
N LYS A 282 6.88 1.36 -2.25
CA LYS A 282 8.09 0.85 -2.91
C LYS A 282 8.18 -0.65 -2.69
N ILE A 283 8.12 -1.41 -3.78
CA ILE A 283 8.16 -2.87 -3.83
C ILE A 283 9.52 -3.27 -4.42
N VAL A 284 10.38 -3.85 -3.60
CA VAL A 284 11.72 -4.28 -4.00
C VAL A 284 11.77 -5.80 -3.96
N PRO A 285 11.84 -6.47 -5.12
CA PRO A 285 12.08 -7.90 -5.15
C PRO A 285 13.37 -8.22 -4.41
N LYS A 286 13.32 -9.19 -3.49
CA LYS A 286 14.53 -9.77 -2.89
C LYS A 286 15.43 -10.35 -3.98
N SER A 287 14.82 -10.70 -5.13
CA SER A 287 15.53 -11.12 -6.34
C SER A 287 16.42 -10.03 -6.95
N ALA A 288 16.05 -8.77 -6.81
CA ALA A 288 16.77 -7.65 -7.41
C ALA A 288 17.95 -7.15 -6.54
N ILE A 289 18.16 -7.71 -5.35
CA ILE A 289 19.21 -7.27 -4.42
C ILE A 289 20.49 -8.06 -4.67
N PRO A 290 21.54 -7.44 -5.26
CA PRO A 290 22.65 -8.21 -5.83
C PRO A 290 23.64 -8.71 -4.77
N ASN A 291 23.75 -8.02 -3.61
CA ASN A 291 24.66 -8.40 -2.55
C ASN A 291 24.31 -7.75 -1.19
N VAL A 292 25.02 -8.17 -0.15
CA VAL A 292 24.84 -7.74 1.25
C VAL A 292 24.95 -6.21 1.43
N LYS A 293 25.76 -5.51 0.64
CA LYS A 293 25.89 -4.04 0.72
C LYS A 293 24.56 -3.37 0.40
N PHE A 294 23.87 -3.82 -0.64
CA PHE A 294 22.56 -3.29 -1.03
C PHE A 294 21.44 -3.73 -0.07
N ALA A 295 21.55 -4.92 0.53
CA ALA A 295 20.63 -5.34 1.60
C ALA A 295 20.70 -4.39 2.81
N HIS A 296 21.91 -4.05 3.27
CA HIS A 296 22.10 -3.04 4.32
C HIS A 296 21.60 -1.66 3.91
N GLN A 297 21.72 -1.31 2.63
CA GLN A 297 21.20 -0.05 2.11
C GLN A 297 19.67 0.02 2.21
N ALA A 298 18.96 -1.05 1.85
CA ALA A 298 17.49 -1.12 1.97
C ALA A 298 17.01 -1.05 3.44
N VAL A 299 17.66 -1.78 4.35
CA VAL A 299 17.35 -1.71 5.79
C VAL A 299 17.60 -0.31 6.35
N ARG A 300 18.69 0.34 5.91
CA ARG A 300 19.04 1.70 6.33
C ARG A 300 18.07 2.74 5.79
N GLU A 301 17.66 2.63 4.53
CA GLU A 301 16.65 3.51 3.92
C GLU A 301 15.39 3.54 4.79
N ARG A 302 14.87 2.35 5.13
CA ARG A 302 13.73 2.18 6.03
C ARG A 302 13.97 2.82 7.41
N GLN A 303 15.12 2.55 8.03
CA GLN A 303 15.47 3.09 9.35
C GLN A 303 15.52 4.62 9.35
N VAL A 304 16.22 5.22 8.37
CA VAL A 304 16.33 6.67 8.25
C VAL A 304 14.94 7.29 8.10
N LEU A 305 14.14 6.80 7.14
CA LEU A 305 12.81 7.34 6.87
C LEU A 305 11.90 7.25 8.11
N ALA A 306 11.98 6.16 8.88
CA ALA A 306 11.18 5.98 10.09
C ALA A 306 11.58 6.92 11.25
N THR A 307 12.80 7.47 11.25
CA THR A 307 13.31 8.34 12.34
C THR A 307 13.13 9.84 12.08
N VAL A 308 12.79 10.22 10.86
CA VAL A 308 12.71 11.61 10.43
C VAL A 308 11.24 11.96 10.20
N GLN A 309 10.71 12.83 11.05
CA GLN A 309 9.39 13.43 10.85
C GLN A 309 9.58 14.93 10.67
N HIS A 310 9.29 15.42 9.47
CA HIS A 310 9.45 16.83 9.12
C HIS A 310 8.48 17.20 7.97
N PRO A 311 7.87 18.40 7.93
CA PRO A 311 6.91 18.77 6.88
C PRO A 311 7.44 18.61 5.45
N PHE A 312 8.75 18.85 5.25
CA PHE A 312 9.43 18.80 3.95
C PHE A 312 10.22 17.52 3.69
N VAL A 313 9.96 16.45 4.46
CA VAL A 313 10.47 15.11 4.19
C VAL A 313 9.26 14.19 4.10
N ALA A 314 9.24 13.28 3.12
CA ALA A 314 8.14 12.33 2.98
C ALA A 314 7.99 11.49 4.25
N ARG A 315 6.77 11.41 4.78
CA ARG A 315 6.51 10.70 6.03
C ARG A 315 6.58 9.19 5.83
N TYR A 316 7.24 8.49 6.75
CA TYR A 316 7.13 7.03 6.86
C TYR A 316 5.69 6.60 7.19
N VAL A 317 5.15 5.62 6.45
CA VAL A 317 3.84 5.02 6.73
C VAL A 317 4.03 3.66 7.39
N ALA A 318 4.72 2.75 6.71
CA ALA A 318 4.92 1.39 7.18
C ALA A 318 6.05 0.69 6.41
N SER A 319 6.52 -0.44 6.92
CA SER A 319 7.37 -1.36 6.18
C SER A 319 7.09 -2.80 6.60
N PHE A 320 7.19 -3.72 5.65
CA PHE A 320 6.97 -5.15 5.85
C PHE A 320 7.65 -5.95 4.73
N GLN A 321 7.64 -7.27 4.84
CA GLN A 321 8.24 -8.17 3.86
C GLN A 321 7.44 -9.47 3.78
N ASP A 322 7.51 -10.13 2.62
CA ASP A 322 7.05 -11.50 2.44
C ASP A 322 8.21 -12.39 1.96
N ASP A 323 7.93 -13.59 1.47
CA ASP A 323 8.98 -14.52 0.99
C ASP A 323 9.74 -13.98 -0.24
N TRP A 324 9.20 -13.00 -0.95
CA TRP A 324 9.66 -12.56 -2.27
C TRP A 324 10.14 -11.11 -2.31
N ASN A 325 9.51 -10.22 -1.55
CA ASN A 325 9.67 -8.77 -1.69
C ASN A 325 9.86 -8.07 -0.34
N LEU A 326 10.47 -6.89 -0.40
CA LEU A 326 10.44 -5.87 0.65
C LEU A 326 9.45 -4.77 0.25
N TYR A 327 8.72 -4.25 1.22
CA TYR A 327 7.71 -3.22 1.04
C TYR A 327 7.98 -2.04 1.95
N LEU A 328 8.23 -0.86 1.38
CA LEU A 328 8.37 0.40 2.11
C LEU A 328 7.25 1.36 1.68
N ALA A 329 6.30 1.60 2.59
CA ALA A 329 5.22 2.56 2.39
C ALA A 329 5.62 3.93 2.94
N ALA A 330 5.56 4.93 2.08
CA ALA A 330 5.81 6.34 2.39
C ALA A 330 4.61 7.21 1.98
N GLU A 331 4.61 8.47 2.42
CA GLU A 331 3.64 9.47 2.00
C GLU A 331 3.56 9.57 0.47
N PHE A 332 2.35 9.53 -0.07
CA PHE A 332 2.13 9.81 -1.49
C PHE A 332 2.10 11.34 -1.72
N VAL A 333 3.02 11.84 -2.54
CA VAL A 333 3.17 13.27 -2.84
C VAL A 333 2.75 13.52 -4.29
N GLN A 334 1.59 14.14 -4.49
CA GLN A 334 0.85 14.12 -5.77
C GLN A 334 1.34 15.07 -6.86
N GLY A 335 2.05 16.14 -6.50
CA GLY A 335 2.32 17.25 -7.40
C GLY A 335 3.48 17.03 -8.37
N GLY A 336 4.05 15.82 -8.40
CA GLY A 336 5.12 15.42 -9.30
C GLY A 336 6.50 15.97 -8.93
N GLU A 337 7.47 15.60 -9.75
CA GLU A 337 8.86 15.99 -9.59
C GLU A 337 9.10 17.45 -9.94
N LEU A 338 9.95 18.13 -9.16
CA LEU A 338 10.44 19.47 -9.48
C LEU A 338 11.19 19.49 -10.81
N TRP A 339 11.75 18.34 -11.23
CA TRP A 339 12.34 18.15 -12.55
C TRP A 339 11.38 18.52 -13.69
N HIS A 340 10.16 17.98 -13.70
CA HIS A 340 9.15 18.30 -14.73
C HIS A 340 8.80 19.80 -14.72
N ARG A 341 8.76 20.41 -13.53
CA ARG A 341 8.52 21.86 -13.43
C ARG A 341 9.64 22.66 -14.07
N LEU A 342 10.90 22.25 -13.96
CA LEU A 342 12.02 22.96 -14.57
C LEU A 342 12.07 22.73 -16.08
N TYR A 343 12.03 21.47 -16.52
CA TYR A 343 12.38 21.09 -17.89
C TYR A 343 11.19 20.93 -18.84
N ASP A 344 10.02 20.48 -18.37
CA ASP A 344 8.86 20.23 -19.25
C ASP A 344 7.92 21.43 -19.36
N CYS A 345 8.04 22.40 -18.46
CA CYS A 345 7.17 23.57 -18.48
C CYS A 345 7.72 24.65 -19.42
N PRO A 346 6.98 25.05 -20.48
CA PRO A 346 7.47 26.02 -21.47
C PRO A 346 7.81 27.39 -20.86
N THR A 347 7.15 27.76 -19.75
CA THR A 347 7.36 29.05 -19.07
C THR A 347 8.68 29.10 -18.29
N THR A 348 9.29 27.95 -18.01
CA THR A 348 10.52 27.82 -17.22
C THR A 348 11.66 27.26 -18.05
N ALA A 349 11.55 27.28 -19.38
CA ALA A 349 12.56 26.76 -20.30
C ALA A 349 13.95 27.43 -20.13
N MET A 350 14.00 28.61 -19.50
CA MET A 350 15.24 29.28 -19.13
C MET A 350 15.59 29.14 -17.64
N GLY A 351 14.90 28.33 -16.86
CA GLY A 351 15.00 28.29 -15.39
C GLY A 351 13.92 29.10 -14.69
N LEU A 352 13.93 29.02 -13.36
CA LEU A 352 12.97 29.67 -12.46
C LEU A 352 13.39 31.11 -12.12
N ASP A 353 12.40 31.89 -11.67
CA ASP A 353 12.66 33.19 -11.08
C ASP A 353 13.33 33.06 -9.72
N GLU A 354 14.15 34.06 -9.35
CA GLU A 354 14.89 34.04 -8.10
C GLU A 354 13.99 33.83 -6.87
N ALA A 355 12.81 34.44 -6.83
CA ALA A 355 11.87 34.27 -5.72
C ALA A 355 11.45 32.80 -5.54
N ASP A 356 11.17 32.10 -6.65
CA ASP A 356 10.81 30.68 -6.66
C ASP A 356 11.99 29.83 -6.17
N VAL A 357 13.21 30.12 -6.65
CA VAL A 357 14.44 29.45 -6.24
C VAL A 357 14.67 29.60 -4.74
N VAL A 358 14.49 30.81 -4.19
CA VAL A 358 14.65 31.08 -2.76
C VAL A 358 13.59 30.35 -1.93
N PHE A 359 12.33 30.32 -2.38
CA PHE A 359 11.27 29.56 -1.71
C PHE A 359 11.63 28.07 -1.61
N TYR A 360 12.01 27.45 -2.74
CA TYR A 360 12.39 26.05 -2.76
C TYR A 360 13.69 25.77 -1.98
N ALA A 361 14.67 26.68 -2.04
CA ALA A 361 15.87 26.62 -1.21
C ALA A 361 15.52 26.56 0.28
N ALA A 362 14.60 27.41 0.75
CA ALA A 362 14.20 27.45 2.15
C ALA A 362 13.53 26.13 2.61
N ASN A 363 12.71 25.52 1.76
CA ASN A 363 12.12 24.19 2.03
C ASN A 363 13.22 23.12 2.19
N ILE A 364 14.16 23.07 1.25
CA ILE A 364 15.25 22.08 1.23
C ILE A 364 16.20 22.28 2.42
N VAL A 365 16.54 23.52 2.77
CA VAL A 365 17.40 23.83 3.92
C VAL A 365 16.80 23.26 5.21
N LEU A 366 15.51 23.47 5.46
CA LEU A 366 14.85 22.93 6.64
C LEU A 366 14.79 21.39 6.63
N ALA A 367 14.57 20.77 5.46
CA ALA A 367 14.62 19.31 5.31
C ALA A 367 16.03 18.75 5.63
N LEU A 368 17.09 19.35 5.07
CA LEU A 368 18.48 18.95 5.32
C LEU A 368 18.86 19.14 6.79
N GLN A 369 18.48 20.26 7.41
CA GLN A 369 18.72 20.47 8.84
C GLN A 369 18.04 19.42 9.71
N ALA A 370 16.82 19.00 9.37
CA ALA A 370 16.14 17.93 10.11
C ALA A 370 16.88 16.58 10.02
N LEU A 371 17.52 16.28 8.90
CA LEU A 371 18.38 15.10 8.71
C LEU A 371 19.71 15.25 9.46
N HIS A 372 20.39 16.38 9.28
CA HIS A 372 21.69 16.66 9.88
C HIS A 372 21.62 16.72 11.41
N ALA A 373 20.52 17.23 11.98
CA ALA A 373 20.26 17.21 13.43
C ALA A 373 20.21 15.79 14.00
N ARG A 374 19.87 14.79 13.17
CA ARG A 374 19.89 13.35 13.50
C ARG A 374 21.17 12.66 13.04
N ARG A 375 22.18 13.43 12.61
CA ARG A 375 23.46 12.95 12.06
C ARG A 375 23.28 12.09 10.81
N VAL A 376 22.25 12.33 10.02
CA VAL A 376 22.03 11.64 8.74
C VAL A 376 22.50 12.53 7.61
N VAL A 377 23.42 12.02 6.77
CA VAL A 377 23.82 12.65 5.50
C VAL A 377 22.96 12.08 4.39
N TYR A 378 22.36 12.91 3.54
CA TYR A 378 21.39 12.51 2.52
C TYR A 378 22.03 11.94 1.24
N ARG A 379 23.03 12.63 0.69
CA ARG A 379 23.94 12.21 -0.41
C ARG A 379 23.34 12.02 -1.81
N ASP A 380 22.04 12.27 -2.02
CA ASP A 380 21.43 12.19 -3.36
C ASP A 380 20.41 13.31 -3.61
N LEU A 381 20.77 14.54 -3.24
CA LEU A 381 19.96 15.72 -3.54
C LEU A 381 20.01 16.02 -5.04
N LYS A 382 18.85 15.93 -5.69
CA LYS A 382 18.62 16.15 -7.13
C LYS A 382 17.16 16.48 -7.38
N LEU A 383 16.83 16.96 -8.58
CA LEU A 383 15.49 17.42 -8.94
C LEU A 383 14.42 16.32 -8.87
N GLU A 384 14.80 15.08 -9.20
CA GLU A 384 13.94 13.90 -9.23
C GLU A 384 13.54 13.44 -7.82
N ASN A 385 14.38 13.73 -6.82
CA ASN A 385 14.11 13.39 -5.42
C ASN A 385 13.34 14.50 -4.66
N LEU A 386 12.88 15.52 -5.37
CA LEU A 386 12.15 16.67 -4.84
C LEU A 386 10.74 16.68 -5.43
N LEU A 387 9.75 16.21 -4.67
CA LEU A 387 8.35 16.23 -5.09
C LEU A 387 7.62 17.47 -4.55
N LEU A 388 6.70 18.00 -5.33
CA LEU A 388 5.77 19.04 -4.88
C LEU A 388 4.49 18.40 -4.34
N ASP A 389 3.99 18.87 -3.21
CA ASP A 389 2.67 18.46 -2.75
C ASP A 389 1.54 19.31 -3.36
N THR A 390 0.29 18.99 -3.01
CA THR A 390 -0.90 19.67 -3.54
C THR A 390 -0.98 21.15 -3.23
N ARG A 391 -0.18 21.63 -2.29
CA ARG A 391 -0.09 23.05 -1.93
C ARG A 391 1.23 23.65 -2.41
N GLY A 392 1.97 23.00 -3.31
CA GLY A 392 3.20 23.54 -3.89
C GLY A 392 4.42 23.57 -2.97
N TYR A 393 4.36 22.90 -1.81
CA TYR A 393 5.52 22.77 -0.91
C TYR A 393 6.36 21.55 -1.30
N LEU A 394 7.67 21.64 -1.06
CA LEU A 394 8.59 20.54 -1.39
C LEU A 394 8.58 19.45 -0.33
N LYS A 395 8.72 18.22 -0.79
CA LYS A 395 9.01 17.04 0.01
C LYS A 395 10.19 16.30 -0.57
N LEU A 396 11.21 16.13 0.26
CA LEU A 396 12.34 15.26 -0.03
C LEU A 396 11.87 13.80 0.07
N ILE A 397 12.13 13.02 -0.98
CA ILE A 397 11.83 11.58 -1.05
C ILE A 397 13.12 10.75 -1.13
N ASP A 398 13.00 9.43 -1.20
CA ASP A 398 14.08 8.44 -1.37
C ASP A 398 15.28 8.58 -0.40
N MET A 399 15.31 7.73 0.63
CA MET A 399 16.41 7.68 1.60
C MET A 399 17.46 6.61 1.24
N GLY A 400 17.46 6.11 0.00
CA GLY A 400 18.30 5.01 -0.44
C GLY A 400 19.79 5.27 -0.28
N PHE A 401 20.24 6.51 -0.45
CA PHE A 401 21.64 6.90 -0.22
C PHE A 401 21.87 7.56 1.13
N ALA A 402 20.86 7.72 1.99
CA ALA A 402 21.05 8.34 3.28
C ALA A 402 21.95 7.49 4.19
N LEU A 403 22.77 8.14 5.02
CA LEU A 403 23.70 7.49 5.94
C LEU A 403 23.68 8.15 7.32
N PRO A 404 23.23 7.45 8.37
CA PRO A 404 23.50 7.83 9.75
C PRO A 404 25.00 7.74 10.03
N LEU A 405 25.59 8.85 10.48
CA LEU A 405 26.97 8.89 10.95
C LEU A 405 27.04 8.45 12.41
N ALA A 406 28.06 7.64 12.72
CA ALA A 406 28.26 7.16 14.07
C ALA A 406 28.71 8.31 14.99
N PRO A 407 28.45 8.22 16.31
CA PRO A 407 28.97 9.20 17.27
C PRO A 407 30.49 9.32 17.25
N ASP A 408 31.18 8.19 17.04
CA ASP A 408 32.64 8.08 17.11
C ASP A 408 33.31 8.18 15.72
N ASP A 409 32.53 8.00 14.65
CA ASP A 409 32.96 8.18 13.27
C ASP A 409 31.99 9.10 12.53
N THR A 410 32.39 10.37 12.45
CA THR A 410 31.60 11.46 11.86
C THR A 410 31.78 11.58 10.35
N ARG A 411 32.48 10.61 9.72
CA ARG A 411 32.81 10.68 8.31
C ARG A 411 32.34 9.44 7.55
N ALA A 412 32.05 9.67 6.27
CA ALA A 412 31.71 8.66 5.30
C ALA A 412 32.77 8.59 4.20
N HIS A 413 32.91 7.42 3.59
CA HIS A 413 33.97 7.14 2.60
C HIS A 413 33.42 6.57 1.27
N THR A 414 32.14 6.24 1.21
CA THR A 414 31.55 5.59 0.03
C THR A 414 31.20 6.63 -1.03
N VAL A 415 31.68 6.48 -2.26
CA VAL A 415 31.24 7.31 -3.39
C VAL A 415 29.88 6.81 -3.88
N CYS A 416 28.87 7.69 -3.87
CA CYS A 416 27.50 7.40 -4.30
C CYS A 416 26.72 8.70 -4.60
N GLY A 417 25.53 8.57 -5.18
CA GLY A 417 24.65 9.67 -5.58
C GLY A 417 24.70 9.95 -7.09
N THR A 418 24.12 11.08 -7.50
CA THR A 418 24.07 11.50 -8.90
C THR A 418 25.28 12.37 -9.24
N PRO A 419 26.10 12.03 -10.26
CA PRO A 419 27.40 12.66 -10.51
C PRO A 419 27.40 14.20 -10.55
N GLU A 420 26.37 14.80 -11.11
CA GLU A 420 26.27 16.25 -11.34
C GLU A 420 26.15 17.08 -10.06
N TYR A 421 25.69 16.45 -8.98
CA TYR A 421 25.46 17.07 -7.68
C TYR A 421 26.54 16.72 -6.66
N MET A 422 27.51 15.87 -7.02
CA MET A 422 28.52 15.38 -6.08
C MET A 422 29.55 16.46 -5.72
N ALA A 423 29.90 16.52 -4.43
CA ALA A 423 30.96 17.39 -3.93
C ALA A 423 32.37 16.89 -4.33
N PRO A 424 33.38 17.78 -4.47
CA PRO A 424 34.74 17.40 -4.88
C PRO A 424 35.39 16.36 -3.97
N GLU A 425 35.20 16.48 -2.66
CA GLU A 425 35.70 15.53 -1.67
C GLU A 425 35.07 14.14 -1.78
N LEU A 426 33.80 14.08 -2.20
CA LEU A 426 33.06 12.84 -2.39
C LEU A 426 33.54 12.15 -3.69
N VAL A 427 33.70 12.91 -4.78
CA VAL A 427 34.25 12.41 -6.05
C VAL A 427 35.70 11.93 -5.88
N ALA A 428 36.50 12.63 -5.07
CA ALA A 428 37.88 12.25 -4.78
C ALA A 428 38.00 11.00 -3.87
N GLY A 429 36.88 10.46 -3.37
CA GLY A 429 36.88 9.32 -2.45
C GLY A 429 37.48 9.64 -1.08
N THR A 430 37.56 10.92 -0.71
CA THR A 430 38.05 11.36 0.59
C THR A 430 36.96 11.27 1.65
N ALA A 431 37.34 11.27 2.92
CA ALA A 431 36.39 11.25 4.04
C ALA A 431 35.53 12.52 4.04
N TYR A 432 34.21 12.40 4.06
CA TYR A 432 33.28 13.52 3.98
C TYR A 432 32.19 13.45 5.06
N ASP A 433 31.51 14.56 5.33
CA ASP A 433 30.39 14.66 6.29
C ASP A 433 29.15 15.25 5.61
N HIS A 434 28.18 15.72 6.41
CA HIS A 434 26.97 16.38 5.98
C HIS A 434 27.15 17.61 5.08
N THR A 435 28.37 18.19 5.01
CA THR A 435 28.63 19.35 4.16
C THR A 435 28.47 19.06 2.66
N VAL A 436 28.55 17.79 2.24
CA VAL A 436 28.32 17.40 0.84
C VAL A 436 26.91 17.71 0.37
N ASP A 437 25.91 17.64 1.25
CA ASP A 437 24.52 17.93 0.91
C ASP A 437 24.31 19.44 0.62
N TYR A 438 25.08 20.30 1.29
CA TYR A 438 25.06 21.73 1.02
C TYR A 438 25.79 22.10 -0.28
N TRP A 439 26.79 21.33 -0.70
CA TRP A 439 27.34 21.47 -2.05
C TRP A 439 26.29 21.12 -3.10
N ALA A 440 25.61 19.98 -2.92
CA ALA A 440 24.52 19.54 -3.81
C ALA A 440 23.37 20.56 -3.84
N LEU A 441 23.08 21.23 -2.72
CA LEU A 441 22.12 22.34 -2.69
C LEU A 441 22.61 23.49 -3.58
N GLY A 442 23.88 23.88 -3.48
CA GLY A 442 24.46 24.93 -4.32
C GLY A 442 24.37 24.61 -5.82
N THR A 443 24.64 23.37 -6.22
CA THR A 443 24.52 22.95 -7.63
C THR A 443 23.06 22.96 -8.09
N LEU A 444 22.15 22.48 -7.24
CA LEU A 444 20.72 22.42 -7.52
C LEU A 444 20.09 23.81 -7.63
N LEU A 445 20.44 24.76 -6.75
CA LEU A 445 19.92 26.14 -6.84
C LEU A 445 20.43 26.87 -8.07
N TYR A 446 21.69 26.63 -8.46
CA TYR A 446 22.21 27.12 -9.73
C TYR A 446 21.40 26.56 -10.90
N GLU A 447 21.12 25.26 -10.91
CA GLU A 447 20.36 24.59 -11.97
C GLU A 447 18.92 25.07 -12.05
N LEU A 448 18.23 25.21 -10.92
CA LEU A 448 16.88 25.77 -10.86
C LEU A 448 16.84 27.19 -11.43
N LEU A 449 17.81 28.04 -11.09
CA LEU A 449 17.87 29.39 -11.62
C LEU A 449 18.22 29.39 -13.11
N MET A 450 19.21 28.61 -13.54
CA MET A 450 19.78 28.70 -14.88
C MET A 450 19.06 27.83 -15.92
N GLY A 451 18.21 26.89 -15.49
CA GLY A 451 17.59 25.89 -16.36
C GLY A 451 18.59 24.89 -16.94
N ALA A 452 19.80 24.81 -16.37
CA ALA A 452 20.87 23.96 -16.85
C ALA A 452 21.84 23.59 -15.72
N SER A 453 22.22 22.32 -15.70
CA SER A 453 23.15 21.77 -14.71
C SER A 453 24.51 22.47 -14.73
N LEU A 454 25.06 22.78 -13.55
CA LEU A 454 26.38 23.40 -13.41
C LEU A 454 27.48 22.49 -13.94
N PHE A 455 27.40 21.21 -13.57
CA PHE A 455 28.36 20.17 -13.94
C PHE A 455 27.78 19.11 -14.89
N GLY A 456 26.50 19.06 -15.21
CA GLY A 456 25.98 18.18 -16.26
C GLY A 456 26.22 18.74 -17.65
N ARG A 457 26.38 17.87 -18.66
CA ARG A 457 26.32 18.26 -20.08
C ARG A 457 25.54 17.18 -20.83
N PRO A 458 24.85 17.51 -21.94
CA PRO A 458 24.25 16.49 -22.80
C PRO A 458 25.29 15.47 -23.25
N ASP A 459 24.93 14.18 -23.20
CA ASP A 459 25.76 13.03 -23.60
C ASP A 459 27.07 12.84 -22.80
N ASP A 460 27.21 13.47 -21.64
CA ASP A 460 28.43 13.35 -20.85
C ASP A 460 28.52 12.03 -20.08
N THR A 461 29.74 11.48 -20.02
CA THR A 461 30.02 10.34 -19.17
C THR A 461 30.26 10.80 -17.73
N PRO A 462 29.95 9.98 -16.71
CA PRO A 462 30.23 10.31 -15.30
C PRO A 462 31.69 10.74 -15.05
N ALA A 463 32.64 10.13 -15.76
CA ALA A 463 34.06 10.47 -15.66
C ALA A 463 34.38 11.91 -16.09
N ARG A 464 33.69 12.46 -17.09
CA ARG A 464 33.88 13.85 -17.53
C ARG A 464 33.30 14.84 -16.53
N THR A 465 32.13 14.53 -15.97
CA THR A 465 31.52 15.29 -14.88
C THR A 465 32.45 15.31 -13.67
N PHE A 466 32.98 14.16 -13.26
CA PHE A 466 33.95 14.05 -12.17
C PHE A 466 35.23 14.85 -12.41
N ALA A 467 35.74 14.86 -13.64
CA ALA A 467 36.91 15.66 -14.00
C ALA A 467 36.64 17.17 -13.82
N ARG A 468 35.46 17.64 -14.22
CA ARG A 468 35.06 19.05 -14.06
C ARG A 468 34.85 19.44 -12.59
N ILE A 469 34.23 18.57 -11.79
CA ILE A 469 34.07 18.79 -10.34
C ILE A 469 35.44 18.85 -9.65
N THR A 470 36.34 17.93 -9.98
CA THR A 470 37.69 17.88 -9.41
C THR A 470 38.50 19.13 -9.78
N ALA A 471 38.33 19.63 -11.01
CA ALA A 471 39.02 20.83 -11.50
C ALA A 471 38.60 22.12 -10.79
N VAL A 472 37.45 22.17 -10.08
CA VAL A 472 36.98 23.41 -9.43
C VAL A 472 38.03 24.04 -8.52
N ARG A 473 38.84 23.23 -7.82
CA ARG A 473 39.90 23.73 -6.93
C ARG A 473 40.99 24.50 -7.66
N SER A 474 41.25 24.19 -8.93
CA SER A 474 42.30 24.81 -9.74
C SER A 474 41.77 25.81 -10.77
N THR A 475 40.61 25.55 -11.36
CA THR A 475 40.05 26.36 -12.45
C THR A 475 38.86 27.23 -12.03
N GLY A 476 38.35 27.07 -10.81
CA GLY A 476 37.12 27.73 -10.36
C GLY A 476 35.85 27.06 -10.86
N LEU A 477 34.70 27.60 -10.45
CA LEU A 477 33.37 27.09 -10.82
C LEU A 477 33.05 27.41 -12.30
N PRO A 478 32.48 26.46 -13.07
CA PRO A 478 32.15 26.66 -14.48
C PRO A 478 30.81 27.40 -14.66
N LEU A 479 30.69 28.60 -14.06
CA LEU A 479 29.47 29.40 -14.09
C LEU A 479 29.19 29.95 -15.49
N HIS A 480 27.92 29.93 -15.90
CA HIS A 480 27.49 30.61 -17.11
C HIS A 480 27.59 32.14 -16.92
N PRO A 481 27.99 32.92 -17.94
CA PRO A 481 28.10 34.38 -17.83
C PRO A 481 26.84 35.08 -17.30
N ASP A 482 25.66 34.56 -17.69
CA ASP A 482 24.37 35.13 -17.29
C ASP A 482 24.01 34.89 -15.82
N PHE A 483 24.74 34.04 -15.09
CA PHE A 483 24.48 33.85 -13.65
C PHE A 483 24.55 35.17 -12.88
N ALA A 484 25.51 36.04 -13.24
CA ALA A 484 25.69 37.33 -12.59
C ALA A 484 24.55 38.33 -12.85
N SER A 485 23.84 38.21 -13.97
CA SER A 485 22.70 39.06 -14.31
C SER A 485 21.36 38.50 -13.84
N ARG A 486 21.29 37.18 -13.60
CA ARG A 486 20.05 36.49 -13.21
C ARG A 486 19.84 36.29 -11.73
N ALA A 487 20.90 36.34 -10.93
CA ALA A 487 20.82 36.26 -9.48
C ALA A 487 21.13 37.62 -8.85
N SER A 488 20.40 38.00 -7.81
CA SER A 488 20.77 39.11 -6.95
C SER A 488 22.13 38.86 -6.27
N PRO A 489 22.81 39.91 -5.77
CA PRO A 489 24.04 39.73 -4.99
C PRO A 489 23.86 38.79 -3.79
N ALA A 490 22.66 38.76 -3.19
CA ALA A 490 22.36 37.86 -2.07
C ALA A 490 22.30 36.40 -2.52
N LEU A 491 21.58 36.09 -3.61
CA LEU A 491 21.52 34.72 -4.13
C LEU A 491 22.88 34.26 -4.69
N GLN A 492 23.62 35.13 -5.38
CA GLN A 492 24.99 34.84 -5.84
C GLN A 492 25.90 34.49 -4.66
N SER A 493 25.92 35.33 -3.62
CA SER A 493 26.70 35.08 -2.40
C SER A 493 26.34 33.73 -1.77
N PHE A 494 25.04 33.41 -1.70
CA PHE A 494 24.56 32.16 -1.11
C PHE A 494 25.04 30.93 -1.88
N VAL A 495 24.77 30.89 -3.19
CA VAL A 495 25.14 29.77 -4.07
C VAL A 495 26.66 29.57 -4.08
N LEU A 496 27.45 30.65 -4.18
CA LEU A 496 28.91 30.56 -4.18
C LEU A 496 29.46 30.09 -2.82
N ALA A 497 28.85 30.50 -1.70
CA ALA A 497 29.27 30.06 -0.37
C ALA A 497 28.92 28.58 -0.11
N LEU A 498 27.83 28.07 -0.69
CA LEU A 498 27.49 26.64 -0.72
C LEU A 498 28.44 25.83 -1.62
N LEU A 499 28.93 26.43 -2.71
CA LEU A 499 29.86 25.82 -3.66
C LEU A 499 31.35 26.04 -3.32
N ALA A 500 31.67 26.31 -2.05
CA ALA A 500 33.05 26.32 -1.60
C ALA A 500 33.65 24.90 -1.70
N ALA A 501 34.73 24.77 -2.48
CA ALA A 501 35.39 23.47 -2.74
C ALA A 501 36.12 22.89 -1.52
N GLU A 502 36.41 23.72 -0.52
CA GLU A 502 36.94 23.30 0.78
C GLU A 502 35.77 23.14 1.77
N PRO A 503 35.46 21.92 2.25
CA PRO A 503 34.30 21.67 3.12
C PRO A 503 34.23 22.58 4.35
N ALA A 504 35.37 22.86 4.99
CA ALA A 504 35.42 23.71 6.18
C ALA A 504 34.99 25.16 5.92
N ARG A 505 35.17 25.66 4.69
CA ARG A 505 34.80 27.03 4.28
C ARG A 505 33.40 27.12 3.69
N ARG A 506 32.73 25.97 3.50
CA ARG A 506 31.38 25.89 2.94
C ARG A 506 30.37 26.44 3.94
N LEU A 507 29.40 27.23 3.50
CA LEU A 507 28.39 27.85 4.38
C LEU A 507 27.68 26.84 5.28
N GLY A 508 27.50 25.62 4.77
CA GLY A 508 26.89 24.50 5.48
C GLY A 508 27.73 23.85 6.59
N SER A 509 29.00 24.25 6.78
CA SER A 509 29.83 23.73 7.88
C SER A 509 29.34 24.19 9.26
N ALA A 510 28.63 25.31 9.31
CA ALA A 510 27.92 25.81 10.48
C ALA A 510 26.42 25.89 10.17
N ALA A 511 25.61 25.00 10.79
CA ALA A 511 24.19 24.86 10.46
C ALA A 511 23.39 26.17 10.57
N ASP A 512 23.70 27.00 11.58
CA ASP A 512 23.00 28.28 11.82
C ASP A 512 23.32 29.34 10.75
N ALA A 513 24.50 29.26 10.12
CA ALA A 513 24.93 30.24 9.13
C ALA A 513 24.11 30.18 7.83
N VAL A 514 23.55 29.00 7.50
CA VAL A 514 22.71 28.81 6.32
C VAL A 514 21.39 29.57 6.46
N LEU A 515 20.70 29.43 7.59
CA LEU A 515 19.43 30.13 7.86
C LEU A 515 19.61 31.64 8.01
N ALA A 516 20.76 32.07 8.56
CA ALA A 516 21.07 33.48 8.79
C ALA A 516 21.57 34.22 7.53
N HIS A 517 21.71 33.53 6.40
CA HIS A 517 22.22 34.15 5.18
C HIS A 517 21.24 35.20 4.63
N ALA A 518 21.77 36.32 4.12
CA ALA A 518 20.97 37.47 3.67
C ALA A 518 19.95 37.17 2.56
N VAL A 519 20.11 36.05 1.85
CA VAL A 519 19.13 35.58 0.85
C VAL A 519 17.76 35.24 1.47
N PHE A 520 17.74 34.90 2.76
CA PHE A 520 16.53 34.53 3.50
C PHE A 520 16.02 35.66 4.41
N VAL A 521 16.48 36.91 4.22
CA VAL A 521 16.12 38.04 5.08
C VAL A 521 14.61 38.27 5.17
N ASP A 522 13.89 38.01 4.08
CA ASP A 522 12.43 38.17 3.98
C ASP A 522 11.65 36.86 4.21
N VAL A 523 12.34 35.76 4.54
CA VAL A 523 11.71 34.47 4.77
C VAL A 523 11.30 34.34 6.24
N ASP A 524 9.99 34.31 6.49
CA ASP A 524 9.45 33.88 7.78
C ASP A 524 9.53 32.35 7.89
N TRP A 525 10.58 31.87 8.57
CA TRP A 525 10.82 30.44 8.80
C TRP A 525 9.67 29.75 9.55
N THR A 526 8.98 30.46 10.45
CA THR A 526 7.85 29.90 11.22
C THR A 526 6.65 29.73 10.30
N ALA A 527 6.32 30.77 9.52
CA ALA A 527 5.27 30.67 8.52
C ALA A 527 5.58 29.62 7.45
N LEU A 528 6.84 29.48 7.03
CA LEU A 528 7.23 28.43 6.10
C LEU A 528 6.98 27.04 6.68
N LEU A 529 7.45 26.78 7.91
CA LEU A 529 7.29 25.49 8.59
C LEU A 529 5.81 25.15 8.84
N GLU A 530 4.99 26.13 9.20
CA GLU A 530 3.54 26.02 9.36
C GLU A 530 2.79 26.01 8.02
N ARG A 531 3.52 26.13 6.91
CA ARG A 531 3.01 26.13 5.54
C ARG A 531 1.98 27.23 5.31
N ARG A 532 2.28 28.44 5.76
CA ARG A 532 1.46 29.66 5.62
C ARG A 532 1.96 30.62 4.53
N LEU A 533 3.14 30.38 3.96
CA LEU A 533 3.63 31.16 2.82
C LEU A 533 2.92 30.74 1.53
N ASP A 534 2.79 31.68 0.60
CA ASP A 534 2.25 31.35 -0.72
C ASP A 534 3.33 30.66 -1.56
N PRO A 535 3.09 29.43 -2.05
CA PRO A 535 4.02 28.74 -2.93
C PRO A 535 4.08 29.42 -4.31
N PRO A 536 5.22 29.39 -5.00
CA PRO A 536 5.35 29.99 -6.32
C PRO A 536 4.56 29.22 -7.40
N TYR A 537 4.32 27.93 -7.19
CA TYR A 537 3.58 27.08 -8.10
C TYR A 537 2.76 26.06 -7.32
N VAL A 538 1.47 25.97 -7.63
CA VAL A 538 0.57 24.93 -7.10
C VAL A 538 0.28 23.94 -8.22
N PRO A 539 0.74 22.68 -8.11
CA PRO A 539 0.49 21.66 -9.12
C PRO A 539 -1.02 21.43 -9.33
N PRO A 540 -1.49 21.33 -10.59
CA PRO A 540 -2.89 21.03 -10.85
C PRO A 540 -3.15 19.55 -10.52
N VAL A 541 -3.72 19.29 -9.35
CA VAL A 541 -4.13 17.96 -8.88
C VAL A 541 -5.65 17.90 -8.89
N THR A 542 -6.22 16.99 -9.68
CA THR A 542 -7.68 16.93 -9.88
C THR A 542 -8.40 16.01 -8.90
N ASN A 543 -7.69 15.01 -8.38
CA ASN A 543 -8.25 14.04 -7.44
C ASN A 543 -7.13 13.43 -6.57
N PRO A 544 -7.46 12.80 -5.43
CA PRO A 544 -6.46 12.24 -4.52
C PRO A 544 -5.59 11.11 -5.12
N THR A 545 -6.05 10.45 -6.17
CA THR A 545 -5.33 9.35 -6.85
C THR A 545 -4.71 9.81 -8.19
N ASP A 546 -4.57 11.12 -8.39
CA ASP A 546 -4.06 11.67 -9.64
C ASP A 546 -2.57 11.38 -9.80
N THR A 547 -2.23 10.60 -10.83
CA THR A 547 -0.87 10.16 -11.13
C THR A 547 -0.31 10.79 -12.41
N ARG A 548 -1.01 11.76 -13.02
CA ARG A 548 -0.61 12.38 -14.30
C ARG A 548 0.78 13.02 -14.33
N HIS A 549 1.32 13.33 -13.15
CA HIS A 549 2.62 13.99 -12.98
C HIS A 549 3.77 12.98 -12.80
N PHE A 550 3.47 11.68 -12.98
CA PHE A 550 4.41 10.56 -12.93
C PHE A 550 4.48 9.89 -14.30
N CYS A 551 5.67 9.48 -14.72
CA CYS A 551 5.90 8.82 -16.00
C CYS A 551 5.91 7.29 -15.81
N ALA A 552 5.03 6.57 -16.52
CA ALA A 552 4.89 5.11 -16.41
C ALA A 552 5.83 4.30 -17.33
N ASP A 553 6.68 4.98 -18.10
CA ASP A 553 7.49 4.32 -19.14
C ASP A 553 8.89 4.00 -18.62
N VAL A 554 9.11 2.74 -18.17
CA VAL A 554 10.20 1.81 -18.57
C VAL A 554 9.91 0.45 -17.89
N SER A 555 9.69 -0.60 -18.67
CA SER A 555 9.63 -1.98 -18.14
C SER A 555 10.99 -2.39 -17.58
N CYS A 556 11.04 -2.89 -16.35
CA CYS A 556 12.21 -3.60 -15.85
C CYS A 556 12.32 -4.92 -16.63
N ASP A 557 13.31 -5.08 -17.49
CA ASP A 557 13.65 -6.38 -18.06
C ASP A 557 14.08 -7.31 -16.93
N ASP A 558 13.52 -8.53 -16.92
CA ASP A 558 13.81 -9.60 -15.96
C ASP A 558 15.27 -10.05 -16.11
N ASP A 559 16.20 -9.39 -15.40
CA ASP A 559 17.59 -9.83 -15.34
C ASP A 559 17.75 -11.03 -14.37
N ASP A 560 18.52 -12.00 -14.85
CA ASP A 560 18.71 -13.32 -14.26
C ASP A 560 19.25 -13.26 -12.82
N TRP A 561 18.59 -13.99 -11.92
CA TRP A 561 18.93 -14.11 -10.50
C TRP A 561 20.34 -14.71 -10.29
N PRO A 562 21.15 -14.26 -9.31
CA PRO A 562 22.42 -14.89 -9.01
C PRO A 562 22.23 -16.37 -8.62
N SER A 563 22.78 -17.27 -9.42
CA SER A 563 22.68 -18.73 -9.26
C SER A 563 23.46 -19.32 -8.06
N ASP A 564 24.13 -18.47 -7.25
CA ASP A 564 24.96 -18.89 -6.12
C ASP A 564 24.18 -18.86 -4.78
N GLY A 565 23.73 -20.04 -4.34
CA GLY A 565 22.92 -20.22 -3.13
C GLY A 565 23.56 -19.74 -1.82
N ARG A 566 24.90 -19.61 -1.72
CA ARG A 566 25.55 -19.07 -0.51
C ARG A 566 25.39 -17.57 -0.38
N ARG A 567 25.49 -16.83 -1.49
CA ARG A 567 25.30 -15.37 -1.52
C ARG A 567 23.86 -14.99 -1.17
N ARG A 568 22.89 -15.78 -1.63
CA ARG A 568 21.47 -15.63 -1.30
C ARG A 568 21.20 -15.69 0.22
N SER A 569 21.80 -16.64 0.92
CA SER A 569 21.58 -16.81 2.37
C SER A 569 22.07 -15.60 3.18
N ALA A 570 23.24 -15.05 2.84
CA ALA A 570 23.79 -13.88 3.52
C ALA A 570 22.96 -12.61 3.30
N VAL A 571 22.46 -12.40 2.07
CA VAL A 571 21.55 -11.28 1.76
C VAL A 571 20.26 -11.39 2.57
N LEU A 572 19.59 -12.56 2.52
CA LEU A 572 18.33 -12.77 3.24
C LEU A 572 18.48 -12.62 4.77
N SER A 573 19.63 -12.98 5.33
CA SER A 573 19.90 -12.79 6.76
C SER A 573 19.87 -11.32 7.17
N VAL A 574 20.43 -10.42 6.37
CA VAL A 574 20.43 -8.97 6.66
C VAL A 574 19.02 -8.40 6.54
N LEU A 575 18.23 -8.90 5.59
CA LEU A 575 16.87 -8.42 5.37
C LEU A 575 15.89 -8.79 6.49
N GLN A 576 16.27 -9.64 7.44
CA GLN A 576 15.43 -9.92 8.63
C GLN A 576 15.20 -8.67 9.50
N ASP A 577 16.09 -7.68 9.43
CA ASP A 577 16.02 -6.42 10.18
C ASP A 577 15.23 -5.31 9.43
N PHE A 578 14.64 -5.64 8.29
CA PHE A 578 13.74 -4.78 7.51
C PHE A 578 12.32 -4.83 8.07
#